data_AF-A0A3D3J0F3-F1
#
_entry.id   AF-A0A3D3J0F3-F1
#
_cell.length_a   1.000
_cell.length_b   1.000
_cell.length_c   1.000
_cell.angle_alpha   90.00
_cell.angle_beta   90.00
_cell.angle_gamma   90.00
#
_symmetry.space_group_name_H-M   'P 1'
#
loop_
_entity.id
_entity.type
_entity.pdbx_description
1 polymer ?
#
loop_
_entity_poly.entity_id
_entity_poly.type
_entity_poly.pdbx_seq_one_letter_code
_entity_poly.pdbx_strand_id
1 'polypeptide(L)'
;MKRKLVSIILSATLAVSMLSGCGGGSAETSAPAAEEVTESEAADEPEEEEYEEEEAVEEEAVEEEAADDSSDSEGSFSLLDVDENMVDVGAYGSGEDGTEYVFTMFTGPDNNKYVSLIGFDNNSNSGDVICGQYEATTETDEDGDEWTYFDVTDVYTGNHFNLGVCERPETEEVAFFDEDGNVVEAKFLSASETINYMGSAAALLSGDAE
;
A
#
# COMPACT_ATOMS: atom_id res chain seq x y z
N MET A 1 -7.27 31.54 -13.28
CA MET A 1 -7.28 32.98 -12.90
C MET A 1 -6.48 33.12 -11.61
N LYS A 2 -5.53 34.08 -11.54
CA LYS A 2 -4.54 34.18 -10.45
C LYS A 2 -5.11 34.84 -9.19
N ARG A 3 -5.04 34.17 -8.04
CA ARG A 3 -5.23 34.73 -6.69
C ARG A 3 -4.01 34.26 -5.87
N LYS A 4 -2.85 34.92 -5.90
CA LYS A 4 -2.40 36.13 -5.19
C LYS A 4 -2.69 36.16 -3.68
N LEU A 5 -1.63 35.78 -2.93
CA LEU A 5 -1.08 36.41 -1.73
C LEU A 5 -1.94 36.46 -0.45
N VAL A 6 -1.61 35.58 0.50
CA VAL A 6 -1.69 35.89 1.93
C VAL A 6 -0.30 35.65 2.54
N SER A 7 0.42 36.74 2.70
CA SER A 7 1.69 36.84 3.44
C SER A 7 1.35 37.30 4.85
N ILE A 8 1.60 36.45 5.85
CA ILE A 8 1.61 36.85 7.26
C ILE A 8 3.03 36.60 7.80
N ILE A 9 3.73 37.70 7.93
CA ILE A 9 4.97 37.88 8.68
C ILE A 9 4.65 37.73 10.17
N LEU A 10 5.37 36.85 10.88
CA LEU A 10 5.47 36.91 12.34
C LEU A 10 6.92 36.76 12.81
N SER A 11 7.60 37.90 12.78
CA SER A 11 8.62 38.39 13.73
C SER A 11 9.60 37.40 14.36
N ALA A 12 10.84 37.49 13.88
CA ALA A 12 12.05 37.09 14.61
C ALA A 12 12.12 37.70 16.02
N THR A 13 12.44 36.86 17.00
CA THR A 13 13.15 37.28 18.21
C THR A 13 14.41 36.44 18.35
N LEU A 14 15.56 37.12 18.24
CA LEU A 14 16.87 36.55 18.57
C LEU A 14 16.92 36.26 20.08
N ALA A 15 17.43 35.07 20.43
CA ALA A 15 18.19 34.87 21.66
C ALA A 15 19.41 33.98 21.36
N VAL A 16 20.54 34.63 21.10
CA VAL A 16 21.87 34.03 21.19
C VAL A 16 22.23 33.93 22.67
N SER A 17 22.56 32.73 23.15
CA SER A 17 23.30 32.54 24.40
C SER A 17 24.34 31.42 24.28
N MET A 18 25.54 31.86 23.90
CA MET A 18 26.87 31.49 24.41
C MET A 18 27.23 30.01 24.65
N LEU A 19 28.05 29.49 23.72
CA LEU A 19 29.40 28.96 23.97
C LEU A 19 29.82 28.75 25.45
N SER A 20 29.85 27.49 25.89
CA SER A 20 30.86 26.99 26.86
C SER A 20 30.86 25.45 26.83
N GLY A 21 31.96 24.86 26.37
CA GLY A 21 32.12 23.41 26.24
C GLY A 21 33.49 23.02 25.72
N CYS A 22 34.53 23.56 26.35
CA CYS A 22 35.91 23.12 26.18
C CYS A 22 36.19 21.97 27.16
N GLY A 23 36.71 20.87 26.64
CA GLY A 23 37.30 19.76 27.40
C GLY A 23 37.17 18.47 26.59
N GLY A 24 38.20 17.90 25.97
CA GLY A 24 39.63 18.03 26.14
C GLY A 24 40.21 16.62 26.12
N GLY A 25 40.87 16.24 25.02
CA GLY A 25 41.53 14.94 24.87
C GLY A 25 42.21 14.78 23.50
N SER A 26 43.49 15.17 23.44
CA SER A 26 44.48 14.92 22.36
C SER A 26 44.61 13.41 22.05
N ALA A 27 45.05 12.92 20.89
CA ALA A 27 46.24 13.28 20.14
C ALA A 27 46.31 12.56 18.76
N GLU A 28 46.78 13.30 17.76
CA GLU A 28 47.80 12.96 16.73
C GLU A 28 47.55 11.91 15.62
N THR A 29 47.37 12.43 14.40
CA THR A 29 48.20 12.24 13.18
C THR A 29 48.71 10.83 12.85
N SER A 30 48.28 10.26 11.71
CA SER A 30 49.07 10.20 10.46
C SER A 30 48.33 9.44 9.34
N ALA A 31 48.21 10.08 8.17
CA ALA A 31 48.21 9.41 6.86
C ALA A 31 49.69 9.23 6.43
N PRO A 32 50.08 8.57 5.32
CA PRO A 32 49.28 8.20 4.14
C PRO A 32 49.62 6.83 3.48
N ALA A 33 48.94 6.55 2.37
CA ALA A 33 49.48 6.09 1.08
C ALA A 33 48.75 4.88 0.47
N ALA A 34 48.44 5.08 -0.82
CA ALA A 34 47.83 4.18 -1.76
C ALA A 34 48.68 2.95 -2.08
N GLU A 35 48.03 1.88 -2.54
CA GLU A 35 48.45 1.10 -3.72
C GLU A 35 47.22 0.63 -4.50
N GLU A 36 47.22 0.90 -5.79
CA GLU A 36 46.45 0.19 -6.81
C GLU A 36 47.23 -1.07 -7.21
N VAL A 37 46.57 -2.22 -7.35
CA VAL A 37 46.92 -3.24 -8.36
C VAL A 37 45.63 -3.95 -8.81
N THR A 38 45.40 -3.91 -10.11
CA THR A 38 44.41 -4.64 -10.89
C THR A 38 44.86 -6.07 -11.23
N GLU A 39 43.86 -6.95 -11.39
CA GLU A 39 43.71 -7.95 -12.47
C GLU A 39 43.82 -9.45 -12.14
N SER A 40 42.78 -10.15 -12.65
CA SER A 40 42.66 -11.55 -13.09
C SER A 40 43.06 -12.70 -12.19
N GLU A 41 42.08 -13.56 -11.91
CA GLU A 41 42.21 -14.97 -12.26
C GLU A 41 40.87 -15.54 -12.72
N ALA A 42 40.94 -16.34 -13.78
CA ALA A 42 39.85 -17.01 -14.47
C ALA A 42 39.52 -18.37 -13.83
N ALA A 43 38.27 -18.82 -13.97
CA ALA A 43 37.86 -20.22 -13.89
C ALA A 43 36.60 -20.36 -14.77
N ASP A 44 36.71 -20.86 -16.00
CA ASP A 44 36.60 -22.29 -16.37
C ASP A 44 35.16 -22.81 -16.21
N GLU A 45 34.36 -22.64 -17.27
CA GLU A 45 33.36 -23.62 -17.70
C GLU A 45 34.10 -24.72 -18.50
N PRO A 46 33.57 -25.93 -18.74
CA PRO A 46 32.15 -26.36 -18.62
C PRO A 46 31.98 -27.75 -17.95
N GLU A 47 30.74 -28.17 -17.67
CA GLU A 47 30.33 -29.56 -17.96
C GLU A 47 28.80 -29.72 -17.90
N GLU A 48 28.30 -30.26 -19.01
CA GLU A 48 26.95 -30.78 -19.21
C GLU A 48 26.69 -31.97 -18.29
N GLU A 49 25.50 -32.03 -17.69
CA GLU A 49 24.90 -33.31 -17.33
C GLU A 49 23.43 -33.24 -17.77
N GLU A 50 23.16 -34.02 -18.82
CA GLU A 50 21.83 -34.34 -19.31
C GLU A 50 21.08 -35.21 -18.31
N TYR A 51 19.78 -34.95 -18.17
CA TYR A 51 18.83 -35.97 -17.77
C TYR A 51 17.52 -35.72 -18.52
N GLU A 52 17.35 -36.53 -19.56
CA GLU A 52 16.09 -36.74 -20.26
C GLU A 52 15.13 -37.60 -19.41
N GLU A 53 13.84 -37.26 -19.53
CA GLU A 53 12.66 -38.15 -19.49
C GLU A 53 12.31 -38.83 -18.14
N GLU A 54 11.07 -39.03 -17.70
CA GLU A 54 9.72 -38.98 -18.26
C GLU A 54 8.78 -39.14 -17.04
N GLU A 55 7.60 -38.53 -17.03
CA GLU A 55 6.30 -39.23 -16.87
C GLU A 55 5.16 -38.28 -16.49
N ALA A 56 4.05 -38.56 -17.16
CA ALA A 56 2.74 -37.95 -17.04
C ALA A 56 2.12 -38.08 -15.64
N VAL A 57 1.42 -37.03 -15.23
CA VAL A 57 0.24 -37.16 -14.37
C VAL A 57 -0.89 -36.38 -15.03
N GLU A 58 -1.81 -37.13 -15.61
CA GLU A 58 -3.12 -36.67 -16.06
C GLU A 58 -4.04 -36.43 -14.85
N GLU A 59 -4.95 -35.45 -15.02
CA GLU A 59 -6.23 -35.24 -14.35
C GLU A 59 -6.30 -35.29 -12.81
N GLU A 60 -6.66 -34.16 -12.19
CA GLU A 60 -8.04 -34.01 -11.71
C GLU A 60 -8.44 -32.53 -11.79
N ALA A 61 -9.42 -32.26 -12.65
CA ALA A 61 -10.22 -31.05 -12.61
C ALA A 61 -11.09 -31.10 -11.34
N VAL A 62 -10.75 -30.27 -10.37
CA VAL A 62 -11.69 -29.91 -9.31
C VAL A 62 -12.58 -28.82 -9.91
N GLU A 63 -13.73 -29.24 -10.43
CA GLU A 63 -14.90 -28.39 -10.53
C GLU A 63 -15.28 -27.99 -9.10
N GLU A 64 -14.84 -26.80 -8.68
CA GLU A 64 -15.49 -26.13 -7.56
C GLU A 64 -16.76 -25.50 -8.11
N GLU A 65 -17.88 -26.18 -7.83
CA GLU A 65 -19.22 -25.62 -7.94
C GLU A 65 -19.29 -24.38 -7.06
N ALA A 66 -18.93 -23.22 -7.64
CA ALA A 66 -19.37 -21.94 -7.14
C ALA A 66 -20.89 -21.97 -7.17
N ALA A 67 -21.48 -22.15 -5.98
CA ALA A 67 -22.89 -22.00 -5.77
C ALA A 67 -23.28 -20.58 -6.20
N ASP A 68 -23.81 -20.50 -7.42
CA ASP A 68 -24.60 -19.40 -7.97
C ASP A 68 -25.82 -19.19 -7.06
N ASP A 69 -25.66 -18.39 -6.01
CA ASP A 69 -26.78 -17.67 -5.41
C ASP A 69 -27.02 -16.41 -6.24
N SER A 70 -27.51 -16.61 -7.47
CA SER A 70 -28.22 -15.59 -8.22
C SER A 70 -29.52 -15.25 -7.50
N SER A 71 -29.42 -14.46 -6.43
CA SER A 71 -30.54 -13.63 -6.00
C SER A 71 -30.52 -12.35 -6.84
N ASP A 72 -31.27 -12.41 -7.93
CA ASP A 72 -31.74 -11.32 -8.80
C ASP A 72 -32.07 -10.06 -7.96
N SER A 73 -31.08 -9.17 -7.84
CA SER A 73 -31.25 -7.78 -7.46
C SER A 73 -30.60 -6.98 -8.57
N GLU A 74 -31.32 -6.01 -9.13
CA GLU A 74 -30.80 -5.17 -10.19
C GLU A 74 -29.53 -4.43 -9.72
N GLY A 75 -28.36 -4.99 -10.02
CA GLY A 75 -27.04 -4.34 -10.13
C GLY A 75 -26.50 -3.58 -8.92
N SER A 76 -26.43 -4.17 -7.72
CA SER A 76 -25.62 -3.62 -6.62
C SER A 76 -24.20 -4.16 -6.70
N PHE A 77 -23.20 -3.28 -6.80
CA PHE A 77 -21.77 -3.62 -6.78
C PHE A 77 -21.39 -4.43 -5.52
N SER A 78 -20.69 -5.55 -5.70
CA SER A 78 -20.10 -6.36 -4.62
C SER A 78 -18.58 -6.44 -4.73
N LEU A 79 -17.88 -6.48 -3.60
CA LEU A 79 -16.43 -6.75 -3.58
C LEU A 79 -16.10 -8.16 -4.10
N LEU A 80 -17.08 -9.08 -4.08
CA LEU A 80 -16.93 -10.42 -4.64
C LEU A 80 -16.92 -10.44 -6.18
N ASP A 81 -17.34 -9.35 -6.83
CA ASP A 81 -17.32 -9.25 -8.29
C ASP A 81 -15.96 -8.78 -8.84
N VAL A 82 -14.96 -8.61 -7.96
CA VAL A 82 -13.63 -8.11 -8.32
C VAL A 82 -12.67 -9.29 -8.44
N ASP A 83 -12.05 -9.41 -9.62
CA ASP A 83 -11.03 -10.44 -9.91
C ASP A 83 -9.61 -9.87 -9.80
N GLU A 84 -8.59 -10.75 -9.74
CA GLU A 84 -7.18 -10.34 -9.63
C GLU A 84 -6.71 -9.36 -10.72
N ASN A 85 -7.24 -9.50 -11.94
CA ASN A 85 -6.87 -8.65 -13.07
C ASN A 85 -7.51 -7.24 -13.01
N MET A 86 -8.43 -7.02 -12.08
CA MET A 86 -9.08 -5.73 -11.84
C MET A 86 -8.36 -4.90 -10.79
N VAL A 87 -7.48 -5.53 -9.98
CA VAL A 87 -6.71 -4.87 -8.92
C VAL A 87 -5.60 -4.02 -9.55
N ASP A 88 -5.65 -2.72 -9.31
CA ASP A 88 -4.63 -1.76 -9.72
C ASP A 88 -3.54 -1.64 -8.64
N VAL A 89 -3.95 -1.55 -7.37
CA VAL A 89 -3.07 -1.44 -6.19
C VAL A 89 -3.69 -2.20 -5.04
N GLY A 90 -2.90 -3.01 -4.33
CA GLY A 90 -3.27 -3.58 -3.03
C GLY A 90 -2.18 -3.28 -2.02
N ALA A 91 -2.55 -2.85 -0.82
CA ALA A 91 -1.61 -2.55 0.24
C ALA A 91 -2.15 -2.99 1.61
N TYR A 92 -1.28 -3.54 2.44
CA TYR A 92 -1.60 -3.96 3.80
C TYR A 92 -0.69 -3.27 4.81
N GLY A 93 -1.29 -2.73 5.87
CA GLY A 93 -0.58 -2.08 6.97
C GLY A 93 -1.32 -2.24 8.29
N SER A 94 -0.68 -1.80 9.37
CA SER A 94 -1.27 -1.83 10.71
C SER A 94 -1.24 -0.44 11.33
N GLY A 95 -2.38 0.00 11.85
CA GLY A 95 -2.51 1.24 12.62
C GLY A 95 -1.80 1.15 13.99
N GLU A 96 -1.61 2.30 14.63
CA GLU A 96 -0.95 2.39 15.94
C GLU A 96 -1.73 1.67 17.07
N ASP A 97 -3.04 1.54 16.90
CA ASP A 97 -3.96 0.85 17.81
C ASP A 97 -3.99 -0.68 17.60
N GLY A 98 -3.30 -1.17 16.57
CA GLY A 98 -3.28 -2.58 16.18
C GLY A 98 -4.39 -2.99 15.22
N THR A 99 -5.20 -2.04 14.74
CA THR A 99 -6.15 -2.29 13.65
C THR A 99 -5.38 -2.59 12.38
N GLU A 100 -5.75 -3.68 11.69
CA GLU A 100 -5.15 -4.04 10.41
C GLU A 100 -5.96 -3.42 9.28
N TYR A 101 -5.26 -2.87 8.29
CA TYR A 101 -5.89 -2.19 7.17
C TYR A 101 -5.46 -2.79 5.84
N VAL A 102 -6.43 -2.92 4.93
CA VAL A 102 -6.19 -3.24 3.53
C VAL A 102 -6.75 -2.11 2.68
N PHE A 103 -5.84 -1.41 1.99
CA PHE A 103 -6.18 -0.41 1.00
C PHE A 103 -6.15 -1.05 -0.39
N THR A 104 -7.13 -0.74 -1.23
CA THR A 104 -7.18 -1.28 -2.59
C THR A 104 -7.68 -0.24 -3.58
N MET A 105 -7.02 -0.15 -4.72
CA MET A 105 -7.54 0.52 -5.91
C MET A 105 -7.81 -0.53 -6.97
N PHE A 106 -8.95 -0.43 -7.65
CA PHE A 106 -9.33 -1.40 -8.66
C PHE A 106 -10.33 -0.81 -9.66
N THR A 107 -10.43 -1.45 -10.82
CA THR A 107 -11.43 -1.14 -11.84
C THR A 107 -12.52 -2.20 -11.80
N GLY A 108 -13.72 -1.83 -11.32
CA GLY A 108 -14.84 -2.76 -11.17
C GLY A 108 -15.38 -3.31 -12.49
N PRO A 109 -16.25 -4.33 -12.47
CA PRO A 109 -16.84 -4.94 -13.66
C PRO A 109 -17.70 -3.97 -14.50
N ASP A 110 -18.14 -2.87 -13.90
CA ASP A 110 -18.83 -1.77 -14.55
C ASP A 110 -17.89 -0.78 -15.27
N ASN A 111 -16.58 -1.02 -15.23
CA ASN A 111 -15.49 -0.19 -15.74
C ASN A 111 -15.31 1.16 -15.00
N ASN A 112 -15.91 1.32 -13.82
CA ASN A 112 -15.65 2.45 -12.96
C ASN A 112 -14.43 2.15 -12.06
N LYS A 113 -13.73 3.21 -11.67
CA LYS A 113 -12.61 3.12 -10.72
C LYS A 113 -13.13 3.22 -9.31
N TYR A 114 -12.61 2.36 -8.45
CA TYR A 114 -12.96 2.28 -7.05
C TYR A 114 -11.72 2.34 -6.19
N VAL A 115 -11.91 2.83 -4.99
CA VAL A 115 -10.98 2.68 -3.88
C VAL A 115 -11.73 2.04 -2.72
N SER A 116 -11.08 1.13 -2.01
CA SER A 116 -11.57 0.59 -0.76
C SER A 116 -10.54 0.70 0.35
N LEU A 117 -11.05 0.81 1.57
CA LEU A 117 -10.30 0.67 2.80
C LEU A 117 -11.07 -0.31 3.69
N ILE A 118 -10.42 -1.41 4.04
CA ILE A 118 -10.97 -2.43 4.93
C ILE A 118 -10.19 -2.37 6.23
N GLY A 119 -10.86 -2.08 7.34
CA GLY A 119 -10.26 -2.09 8.67
C GLY A 119 -10.72 -3.32 9.46
N PHE A 120 -9.78 -4.05 10.07
CA PHE A 120 -10.05 -5.21 10.92
C PHE A 120 -9.55 -4.95 12.35
N ASP A 121 -10.47 -4.94 13.32
CA ASP A 121 -10.13 -4.96 14.74
C ASP A 121 -10.02 -6.41 15.23
N ASN A 122 -8.78 -6.86 15.38
CA ASN A 122 -8.44 -8.19 15.87
C ASN A 122 -8.87 -8.45 17.32
N ASN A 123 -9.16 -7.42 18.10
CA ASN A 123 -9.57 -7.57 19.49
C ASN A 123 -11.07 -7.85 19.63
N SER A 124 -11.87 -7.37 18.68
CA SER A 124 -13.33 -7.50 18.70
C SER A 124 -13.90 -8.35 17.56
N ASN A 125 -13.04 -8.89 16.67
CA ASN A 125 -13.45 -9.67 15.51
C ASN A 125 -14.50 -8.93 14.66
N SER A 126 -14.32 -7.61 14.57
CA SER A 126 -15.18 -6.68 13.85
C SER A 126 -14.33 -5.88 12.86
N GLY A 127 -14.97 -5.31 11.85
CA GLY A 127 -14.30 -4.44 10.93
C GLY A 127 -15.26 -3.44 10.31
N ASP A 128 -14.67 -2.49 9.58
CA ASP A 128 -15.41 -1.57 8.73
C ASP A 128 -14.90 -1.66 7.29
N VAL A 129 -15.78 -1.37 6.35
CA VAL A 129 -15.48 -1.41 4.92
C VAL A 129 -15.99 -0.14 4.28
N ILE A 130 -15.04 0.68 3.81
CA ILE A 130 -15.31 1.81 2.93
C ILE A 130 -15.01 1.33 1.51
N CYS A 131 -15.94 1.49 0.58
CA CYS A 131 -15.68 1.22 -0.83
C CYS A 131 -16.45 2.19 -1.71
N GLY A 132 -15.78 2.88 -2.64
CA GLY A 132 -16.47 3.87 -3.44
C GLY A 132 -15.75 4.32 -4.69
N GLN A 133 -16.55 4.86 -5.61
CA GLN A 133 -16.01 5.70 -6.67
C GLN A 133 -15.49 7.00 -6.07
N TYR A 134 -14.50 7.59 -6.74
CA TYR A 134 -13.78 8.73 -6.19
C TYR A 134 -13.47 9.80 -7.23
N GLU A 135 -13.28 11.04 -6.75
CA GLU A 135 -12.49 12.05 -7.44
C GLU A 135 -11.08 12.10 -6.84
N ALA A 136 -10.04 12.16 -7.68
CA ALA A 136 -8.65 12.13 -7.21
C ALA A 136 -7.89 13.44 -7.49
N THR A 137 -7.02 13.82 -6.56
CA THR A 137 -6.05 14.91 -6.71
C THR A 137 -4.69 14.49 -6.21
N THR A 138 -3.64 14.86 -6.93
CA THR A 138 -2.26 14.52 -6.57
C THR A 138 -1.48 15.76 -6.16
N GLU A 139 -0.76 15.69 -5.05
CA GLU A 139 0.12 16.74 -4.55
C GLU A 139 1.46 16.16 -4.08
N THR A 140 2.55 16.89 -4.30
CA THR A 140 3.87 16.54 -3.76
C THR A 140 4.09 17.33 -2.48
N ASP A 141 4.48 16.63 -1.40
CA ASP A 141 4.72 17.26 -0.10
C ASP A 141 6.13 17.88 0.03
N GLU A 142 6.47 18.34 1.24
CA GLU A 142 7.75 18.99 1.52
C GLU A 142 8.95 18.02 1.48
N ASP A 143 8.69 16.72 1.68
CA ASP A 143 9.68 15.64 1.67
C ASP A 143 9.88 15.05 0.26
N GLY A 144 9.01 15.43 -0.68
CA GLY A 144 9.07 15.02 -2.08
C GLY A 144 8.21 13.80 -2.38
N ASP A 145 7.42 13.35 -1.41
CA ASP A 145 6.48 12.24 -1.57
C ASP A 145 5.24 12.72 -2.34
N GLU A 146 4.85 11.93 -3.35
CA GLU A 146 3.67 12.20 -4.15
C GLU A 146 2.47 11.48 -3.53
N TRP A 147 1.52 12.27 -3.02
CA TRP A 147 0.28 11.78 -2.42
C TRP A 147 -0.87 11.95 -3.40
N THR A 148 -1.62 10.88 -3.62
CA THR A 148 -2.91 10.93 -4.30
C THR A 148 -4.02 10.85 -3.26
N TYR A 149 -4.86 11.87 -3.21
CA TYR A 149 -6.01 11.98 -2.31
C TYR A 149 -7.29 11.64 -3.07
N PHE A 150 -8.23 11.00 -2.38
CA PHE A 150 -9.50 10.51 -2.92
C PHE A 150 -10.67 11.07 -2.11
N ASP A 151 -11.58 11.79 -2.76
CA ASP A 151 -12.92 12.08 -2.22
C ASP A 151 -13.85 10.94 -2.64
N VAL A 152 -14.15 10.04 -1.69
CA VAL A 152 -14.81 8.76 -1.92
C VAL A 152 -16.27 8.86 -1.50
N THR A 153 -17.19 8.46 -2.38
CA THR A 153 -18.59 8.22 -1.99
C THR A 153 -18.80 6.73 -1.77
N ASP A 154 -18.99 6.33 -0.50
CA ASP A 154 -19.13 4.94 -0.13
C ASP A 154 -20.42 4.32 -0.69
N VAL A 155 -20.30 3.18 -1.37
CA VAL A 155 -21.42 2.49 -2.04
C VAL A 155 -22.36 1.83 -1.05
N TYR A 156 -21.91 1.51 0.16
CA TYR A 156 -22.71 0.83 1.17
C TYR A 156 -23.53 1.80 2.01
N THR A 157 -22.93 2.91 2.43
CA THR A 157 -23.56 3.88 3.34
C THR A 157 -23.98 5.18 2.67
N GLY A 158 -23.42 5.51 1.51
CA GLY A 158 -23.59 6.81 0.84
C GLY A 158 -22.84 7.97 1.52
N ASN A 159 -22.00 7.67 2.51
CA ASN A 159 -21.19 8.67 3.19
C ASN A 159 -19.96 9.07 2.36
N HIS A 160 -19.41 10.25 2.66
CA HIS A 160 -18.21 10.75 2.01
C HIS A 160 -16.99 10.60 2.93
N PHE A 161 -15.91 10.03 2.38
CA PHE A 161 -14.65 9.81 3.08
C PHE A 161 -13.49 10.41 2.28
N ASN A 162 -12.43 10.82 2.99
CA ASN A 162 -11.18 11.22 2.35
C ASN A 162 -10.15 10.15 2.62
N LEU A 163 -9.70 9.48 1.57
CA LEU A 163 -8.57 8.55 1.63
C LEU A 163 -7.37 9.16 0.92
N GLY A 164 -6.20 8.58 1.08
CA GLY A 164 -5.07 8.92 0.24
C GLY A 164 -4.00 7.84 0.28
N VAL A 165 -3.19 7.80 -0.77
CA VAL A 165 -2.09 6.84 -0.94
C VAL A 165 -0.84 7.56 -1.44
N CYS A 166 0.31 7.12 -0.94
CA CYS A 166 1.62 7.47 -1.44
C CYS A 166 2.35 6.18 -1.80
N GLU A 167 2.65 6.02 -3.09
CA GLU A 167 3.42 4.89 -3.58
C GLU A 167 4.88 5.32 -3.75
N ARG A 168 5.81 4.57 -3.15
CA ARG A 168 7.26 4.78 -3.26
C ARG A 168 7.88 3.59 -3.99
N PRO A 169 7.77 3.52 -5.33
CA PRO A 169 8.21 2.35 -6.09
C PRO A 169 9.73 2.13 -6.02
N GLU A 170 10.51 3.17 -5.75
CA GLU A 170 11.97 3.06 -5.60
C GLU A 170 12.39 2.30 -4.33
N THR A 171 11.54 2.31 -3.29
CA THR A 171 11.78 1.59 -2.02
C THR A 171 10.84 0.41 -1.82
N GLU A 172 9.95 0.13 -2.78
CA GLU A 172 8.90 -0.90 -2.67
C GLU A 172 7.97 -0.68 -1.46
N GLU A 173 7.80 0.58 -1.04
CA GLU A 173 6.98 0.99 0.10
C GLU A 173 5.71 1.70 -0.37
N VAL A 174 4.67 1.60 0.44
CA VAL A 174 3.40 2.30 0.23
C VAL A 174 2.89 2.79 1.58
N ALA A 175 2.29 3.97 1.59
CA ALA A 175 1.60 4.50 2.77
C ALA A 175 0.20 4.96 2.35
N PHE A 176 -0.76 4.89 3.26
CA PHE A 176 -2.11 5.41 3.03
C PHE A 176 -2.68 6.07 4.28
N PHE A 177 -3.77 6.81 4.13
CA PHE A 177 -4.53 7.33 5.26
C PHE A 177 -5.64 6.36 5.67
N ASP A 178 -5.80 6.12 6.97
CA ASP A 178 -7.01 5.53 7.53
C ASP A 178 -8.19 6.51 7.48
N GLU A 179 -9.37 6.08 7.95
CA GLU A 179 -10.59 6.89 7.97
C GLU A 179 -10.50 8.14 8.86
N ASP A 180 -9.59 8.13 9.85
CA ASP A 180 -9.32 9.22 10.77
C ASP A 180 -8.25 10.19 10.24
N GLY A 181 -7.60 9.85 9.11
CA GLY A 181 -6.54 10.62 8.48
C GLY A 181 -5.14 10.37 9.05
N ASN A 182 -4.94 9.28 9.79
CA ASN A 182 -3.61 8.88 10.24
C ASN A 182 -2.88 8.15 9.12
N VAL A 183 -1.57 8.37 9.01
CA VAL A 183 -0.72 7.66 8.04
C VAL A 183 -0.47 6.24 8.53
N VAL A 184 -0.77 5.26 7.68
CA VAL A 184 -0.47 3.85 7.86
C VAL A 184 0.65 3.47 6.89
N GLU A 185 1.81 3.12 7.43
CA GLU A 185 2.90 2.53 6.64
C GLU A 185 2.54 1.09 6.29
N ALA A 186 2.69 0.74 5.02
CA ALA A 186 2.17 -0.49 4.45
C ALA A 186 3.14 -1.14 3.47
N LYS A 187 2.79 -2.36 3.07
CA LYS A 187 3.48 -3.12 2.02
C LYS A 187 2.50 -3.42 0.91
N PHE A 188 3.00 -3.43 -0.32
CA PHE A 188 2.23 -3.92 -1.45
C PHE A 188 1.82 -5.37 -1.23
N LEU A 189 0.58 -5.65 -1.57
CA LEU A 189 0.03 -6.99 -1.70
C LEU A 189 0.08 -7.41 -3.17
N SER A 190 0.20 -8.72 -3.41
CA SER A 190 -0.15 -9.27 -4.71
C SER A 190 -1.67 -9.14 -4.96
N ALA A 191 -2.08 -9.21 -6.22
CA ALA A 191 -3.49 -9.20 -6.58
C ALA A 191 -4.26 -10.35 -5.89
N SER A 192 -3.69 -11.55 -5.82
CA SER A 192 -4.31 -12.71 -5.16
C SER A 192 -4.48 -12.52 -3.66
N GLU A 193 -3.47 -11.98 -2.96
CA GLU A 193 -3.59 -11.61 -1.54
C GLU A 193 -4.68 -10.56 -1.33
N THR A 194 -4.77 -9.58 -2.23
CA THR A 194 -5.78 -8.53 -2.19
C THR A 194 -7.19 -9.10 -2.31
N ILE A 195 -7.44 -9.99 -3.27
CA ILE A 195 -8.74 -10.65 -3.45
C ILE A 195 -9.14 -11.46 -2.21
N ASN A 196 -8.20 -12.15 -1.54
CA ASN A 196 -8.49 -12.87 -0.29
C ASN A 196 -9.01 -11.93 0.81
N TYR A 197 -8.44 -10.73 0.93
CA TYR A 197 -8.93 -9.73 1.89
C TYR A 197 -10.28 -9.15 1.48
N MET A 198 -10.50 -8.89 0.19
CA MET A 198 -11.80 -8.41 -0.31
C MET A 198 -12.92 -9.43 -0.08
N GLY A 199 -12.64 -10.73 -0.23
CA GLY A 199 -13.57 -11.80 0.14
C GLY A 199 -13.89 -11.81 1.64
N SER A 200 -12.88 -11.60 2.49
CA SER A 200 -13.07 -11.47 3.94
C SER A 200 -13.92 -10.25 4.32
N ALA A 201 -13.72 -9.12 3.62
CA ALA A 201 -14.51 -7.91 3.80
C ALA A 201 -15.97 -8.09 3.37
N ALA A 202 -16.23 -8.84 2.30
CA ALA A 202 -17.60 -9.17 1.89
C ALA A 202 -18.35 -9.95 2.98
N ALA A 203 -17.67 -10.86 3.69
CA ALA A 203 -18.25 -11.59 4.82
C ALA A 203 -18.54 -10.68 6.03
N LEU A 204 -17.72 -9.64 6.27
CA LEU A 204 -18.03 -8.61 7.28
C LEU A 204 -19.32 -7.86 6.93
N LEU A 205 -19.50 -7.50 5.66
CA LEU A 205 -20.67 -6.76 5.17
C LEU A 205 -21.97 -7.57 5.24
N SER A 206 -21.90 -8.89 5.02
CA SER A 206 -23.07 -9.77 5.10
C SER A 206 -23.47 -10.11 6.54
N GLY A 207 -22.61 -9.83 7.52
CA GLY A 207 -22.80 -10.19 8.93
C GLY A 207 -22.52 -11.66 9.24
N ASP A 208 -21.86 -12.38 8.31
CA ASP A 208 -21.48 -13.80 8.45
C ASP A 208 -20.10 -13.99 9.12
N ALA A 209 -19.50 -12.91 9.64
CA ALA A 209 -18.29 -12.98 10.44
C ALA A 209 -18.62 -13.55 11.85
N GLU A 210 -18.79 -14.88 11.95
CA GLU A 210 -18.98 -15.63 13.21
C GLU A 210 -17.72 -16.40 13.67
#